data_AF-A0A445N3C6-F1
#
_entry.id   AF-A0A445N3C6-F1
#
_cell.length_a   1.000
_cell.length_b   1.000
_cell.length_c   1.000
_cell.angle_alpha   90.00
_cell.angle_beta   90.00
_cell.angle_gamma   90.00
#
_symmetry.space_group_name_H-M   'P 1'
#
loop_
_entity.id
_entity.type
_entity.pdbx_description
1 polymer ?
#
loop_
_entity_poly.entity_id
_entity_poly.type
_entity_poly.pdbx_seq_one_letter_code
_entity_poly.pdbx_strand_id
1 'polypeptide(L)'
;MEDKPKEIRIDFPKELIGGAYSNNMAVTHTREEFIMDFLMIAPPSGAVTGRIIVSPGHVKRIVKALQENIARYEKEFGHIQSIEEPMGGVTIQ
;
A
#
# COMPACT_ATOMS: atom_id res chain seq x y z
N MET A 1 16.46 -28.23 21.66
CA MET A 1 17.14 -26.92 21.57
C MET A 1 16.07 -25.93 21.14
N GLU A 2 15.71 -24.97 22.00
CA GLU A 2 14.78 -23.89 21.63
C GLU A 2 15.43 -23.02 20.56
N ASP A 3 14.82 -22.96 19.39
CA ASP A 3 15.22 -22.07 18.31
C ASP A 3 14.78 -20.65 18.70
N LYS A 4 15.69 -19.90 19.33
CA LYS A 4 15.43 -18.49 19.65
C LYS A 4 15.16 -17.75 18.33
N PRO A 5 14.07 -16.97 18.22
CA PRO A 5 13.75 -16.28 16.98
C PRO A 5 14.94 -15.40 16.59
N LYS A 6 15.55 -15.70 15.44
CA LYS A 6 16.63 -14.89 14.89
C LYS A 6 16.05 -13.52 14.57
N GLU A 7 16.58 -12.50 15.23
CA GLU A 7 16.27 -11.12 14.91
C GLU A 7 16.78 -10.83 13.49
N ILE A 8 15.85 -10.59 12.57
CA ILE A 8 16.16 -10.24 11.20
C ILE A 8 16.38 -8.73 11.18
N ARG A 9 17.64 -8.30 10.99
CA ARG A 9 17.95 -6.91 10.70
C ARG A 9 17.53 -6.59 9.27
N ILE A 10 16.72 -5.55 9.13
CA ILE A 10 16.27 -5.04 7.84
C ILE A 10 16.94 -3.68 7.65
N ASP A 11 17.77 -3.56 6.62
CA ASP A 11 18.34 -2.27 6.24
C ASP A 11 17.30 -1.42 5.51
N PHE A 12 17.30 -0.12 5.80
CA PHE A 12 16.40 0.83 5.16
C PHE A 12 17.19 1.64 4.12
N PRO A 13 16.96 1.43 2.80
CA PRO A 13 17.66 2.18 1.76
C PRO A 13 17.42 3.68 1.88
N LYS A 14 18.48 4.48 1.72
CA LYS A 14 18.43 5.94 1.97
C LYS A 14 17.41 6.65 1.10
N GLU A 15 17.28 6.20 -0.14
CA GLU A 15 16.35 6.69 -1.14
C GLU A 15 14.87 6.49 -0.78
N LEU A 16 14.56 5.52 0.08
CA LEU A 16 13.18 5.25 0.50
C LEU A 16 12.76 6.06 1.73
N ILE A 17 13.70 6.76 2.41
CA ILE A 17 13.46 7.34 3.74
C ILE A 17 12.35 8.39 3.71
N GLY A 18 12.29 9.16 2.62
CA GLY A 18 11.26 10.19 2.44
C GLY A 18 9.86 9.64 2.12
N GLY A 19 9.75 8.34 1.81
CA GLY A 19 8.54 7.75 1.27
C GLY A 19 8.17 8.29 -0.11
N ALA A 20 7.02 7.84 -0.61
CA ALA A 20 6.43 8.33 -1.84
C ALA A 20 4.97 8.72 -1.58
N TYR A 21 4.58 9.93 -2.00
CA TYR A 21 3.19 10.34 -1.97
C TYR A 21 2.40 9.65 -3.10
N SER A 22 1.16 9.27 -2.83
CA SER A 22 0.21 8.78 -3.82
C SER A 22 -1.20 9.24 -3.45
N ASN A 23 -2.01 9.52 -4.46
CA ASN A 23 -3.41 9.91 -4.30
C ASN A 23 -4.37 8.93 -4.98
N ASN A 24 -3.85 7.85 -5.59
CA ASN A 24 -4.64 6.79 -6.19
C ASN A 24 -3.84 5.47 -6.17
N MET A 25 -4.53 4.34 -6.30
CA MET A 25 -3.92 3.01 -6.40
C MET A 25 -4.68 2.17 -7.43
N ALA A 26 -3.95 1.58 -8.38
CA ALA A 26 -4.48 0.55 -9.26
C ALA A 26 -4.05 -0.83 -8.76
N VAL A 27 -4.98 -1.79 -8.76
CA VAL A 27 -4.69 -3.17 -8.34
C VAL A 27 -5.04 -4.14 -9.46
N THR A 28 -4.09 -4.98 -9.83
CA THR A 28 -4.29 -6.11 -10.73
C THR A 28 -3.77 -7.39 -10.07
N HIS A 29 -4.26 -8.55 -10.50
CA HIS A 29 -3.84 -9.81 -9.90
C HIS A 29 -3.97 -11.00 -10.85
N THR A 30 -3.17 -12.02 -10.59
CA THR A 30 -3.29 -13.38 -11.12
C THR A 30 -3.54 -14.35 -9.98
N ARG A 31 -3.41 -15.67 -10.22
CA ARG A 31 -3.47 -16.66 -9.15
C ARG A 31 -2.21 -16.65 -8.27
N GLU A 32 -1.12 -16.13 -8.80
CA GLU A 32 0.21 -16.17 -8.22
C GLU A 32 0.55 -14.87 -7.49
N GLU A 33 0.04 -13.75 -7.98
CA GLU A 33 0.50 -12.41 -7.57
C GLU A 33 -0.62 -11.37 -7.54
N PHE A 34 -0.47 -10.40 -6.65
CA PHE A 34 -1.16 -9.11 -6.65
C PHE A 34 -0.12 -8.03 -6.93
N ILE A 35 -0.45 -7.15 -7.87
CA ILE A 35 0.36 -5.97 -8.22
C ILE A 35 -0.44 -4.74 -7.81
N MET A 36 0.14 -3.94 -6.92
CA MET A 36 -0.43 -2.67 -6.45
C MET A 36 0.45 -1.54 -6.95
N ASP A 37 -0.10 -0.73 -7.85
CA ASP A 37 0.54 0.47 -8.39
C ASP A 37 -0.01 1.70 -7.69
N PHE A 38 0.85 2.39 -6.96
CA PHE A 38 0.55 3.67 -6.32
C PHE A 38 0.84 4.79 -7.31
N LEU A 39 -0.13 5.70 -7.44
CA LEU A 39 -0.14 6.70 -8.49
C LEU A 39 -0.25 8.10 -7.87
N MET A 40 0.41 9.06 -8.52
CA MET A 40 0.15 10.48 -8.38
C MET A 40 -0.54 10.96 -9.66
N ILE A 41 -1.83 11.27 -9.56
CA ILE A 41 -2.62 11.79 -10.67
C ILE A 41 -2.75 13.31 -10.50
N ALA A 42 -2.34 14.07 -11.51
CA ALA A 42 -2.45 15.52 -11.57
C ALA A 42 -2.85 15.92 -13.01
N PRO A 43 -4.16 16.05 -13.32
CA PRO A 43 -4.64 16.28 -14.67
C PRO A 43 -3.88 17.43 -15.39
N PRO A 44 -3.42 17.22 -16.63
CA PRO A 44 -3.74 16.11 -17.54
C PRO A 44 -2.81 14.89 -17.46
N SER A 45 -1.85 14.85 -16.52
CA SER A 45 -0.85 13.78 -16.44
C SER A 45 -0.88 13.03 -15.11
N GLY A 46 -0.05 12.00 -15.01
CA GLY A 46 0.15 11.25 -13.78
C GLY A 46 1.44 10.45 -13.85
N ALA A 47 1.86 9.91 -12.72
CA ALA A 47 3.04 9.07 -12.61
C ALA A 47 2.82 7.93 -11.61
N VAL A 48 3.42 6.78 -11.88
CA VAL A 48 3.57 5.71 -10.89
C VAL A 48 4.62 6.15 -9.87
N THR A 49 4.25 6.23 -8.60
CA THR A 49 5.15 6.60 -7.51
C THR A 49 5.69 5.39 -6.75
N GLY A 50 5.06 4.22 -6.91
CA GLY A 50 5.59 2.95 -6.40
C GLY A 50 4.81 1.74 -6.91
N ARG A 51 5.46 0.59 -6.98
CA ARG A 51 4.87 -0.71 -7.31
C ARG A 51 5.23 -1.73 -6.25
N ILE A 52 4.23 -2.44 -5.72
CA ILE A 52 4.43 -3.52 -4.77
C ILE A 52 3.79 -4.80 -5.34
N ILE A 53 4.59 -5.86 -5.45
CA ILE A 53 4.16 -7.18 -5.93
C ILE A 53 4.23 -8.15 -4.76
N VAL A 54 3.12 -8.83 -4.50
CA VAL A 54 2.99 -9.74 -3.35
C VAL A 54 2.12 -10.95 -3.69
N SER A 55 2.32 -12.05 -2.99
CA SER A 55 1.46 -13.23 -3.17
C SER A 55 0.05 -13.01 -2.58
N PRO A 56 -0.98 -13.74 -3.05
CA PRO A 56 -2.35 -13.62 -2.54
C PRO A 56 -2.47 -13.80 -1.02
N GLY A 57 -1.69 -14.74 -0.46
CA GLY A 57 -1.65 -14.97 0.99
C GLY A 57 -1.08 -13.76 1.75
N HIS A 58 -0.11 -13.06 1.18
CA HIS A 58 0.47 -11.87 1.81
C HIS A 58 -0.47 -10.67 1.73
N VAL A 59 -1.20 -10.48 0.62
CA VAL A 59 -2.23 -9.42 0.51
C VAL A 59 -3.24 -9.50 1.64
N LYS A 60 -3.71 -10.70 2.02
CA LYS A 60 -4.64 -10.86 3.15
C LYS A 60 -4.06 -10.36 4.47
N ARG A 61 -2.76 -10.59 4.71
CA ARG A 61 -2.07 -10.10 5.92
C ARG A 61 -1.96 -8.57 5.90
N ILE A 62 -1.66 -7.98 4.74
CA ILE A 62 -1.59 -6.53 4.56
C ILE A 62 -2.96 -5.89 4.86
N VAL A 63 -4.03 -6.39 4.24
CA VAL A 63 -5.39 -5.87 4.45
C VAL A 63 -5.78 -5.92 5.92
N LYS A 64 -5.57 -7.07 6.58
CA LYS A 64 -5.88 -7.23 8.00
C LYS A 64 -5.10 -6.23 8.86
N ALA A 65 -3.79 -6.08 8.62
CA ALA A 65 -2.96 -5.15 9.37
C ALA A 65 -3.40 -3.69 9.17
N LEU A 66 -3.75 -3.31 7.94
CA LEU A 66 -4.26 -1.96 7.66
C LEU A 66 -5.60 -1.68 8.36
N GLN A 67 -6.54 -2.62 8.29
CA GLN A 67 -7.83 -2.51 8.98
C GLN A 67 -7.67 -2.32 10.50
N GLU A 68 -6.80 -3.12 11.13
CA GLU A 68 -6.51 -3.01 12.56
C GLU A 68 -5.86 -1.68 12.94
N ASN A 69 -5.00 -1.13 12.09
CA ASN A 69 -4.35 0.17 12.32
C ASN A 69 -5.29 1.35 12.08
N ILE A 70 -6.15 1.29 11.06
CA ILE A 70 -7.21 2.29 10.83
C ILE A 70 -8.15 2.34 12.03
N ALA A 71 -8.65 1.19 12.50
CA ALA A 71 -9.54 1.15 13.66
C ALA A 71 -8.89 1.75 14.93
N ARG A 72 -7.59 1.52 15.11
CA ARG A 72 -6.82 2.12 16.22
C ARG A 72 -6.68 3.63 16.07
N TYR A 73 -6.35 4.10 14.87
CA TYR A 73 -6.27 5.52 14.56
C TYR A 73 -7.60 6.22 14.81
N GLU A 74 -8.71 5.67 14.30
CA GLU A 74 -10.04 6.29 14.45
C GLU A 74 -10.52 6.34 15.89
N LYS A 75 -10.14 5.37 16.72
CA LYS A 75 -10.40 5.39 18.15
C LYS A 75 -9.69 6.53 18.87
N GLU A 76 -8.52 6.92 18.40
CA GLU A 76 -7.67 7.94 19.03
C GLU A 76 -7.93 9.35 18.46
N PHE A 77 -8.10 9.48 17.15
CA PHE A 77 -8.16 10.76 16.44
C PHE A 77 -9.54 11.09 15.87
N GLY A 78 -10.49 10.15 15.91
CA GLY A 78 -11.83 10.29 15.34
C GLY A 78 -11.96 9.68 13.93
N HIS A 79 -13.20 9.68 13.43
CA HIS A 79 -13.56 8.98 12.19
C HIS A 79 -12.90 9.60 10.95
N ILE A 80 -12.37 8.75 10.07
CA ILE A 80 -11.85 9.14 8.76
C ILE A 80 -13.04 9.35 7.83
N GLN A 81 -13.16 10.55 7.24
CA GLN A 81 -14.17 10.81 6.22
C GLN A 81 -13.80 10.06 4.93
N SER A 82 -14.73 9.26 4.42
CA SER A 82 -14.59 8.64 3.10
C SER A 82 -14.61 9.72 2.02
N ILE A 83 -13.55 9.78 1.22
CA ILE A 83 -13.50 10.59 0.00
C ILE A 83 -13.89 9.65 -1.15
N GLU A 84 -14.83 10.06 -2.00
CA GLU A 84 -15.15 9.31 -3.21
C GLU A 84 -13.92 9.24 -4.12
N GLU A 85 -13.68 8.07 -4.74
CA GLU A 85 -12.60 7.91 -5.72
C GLU A 85 -12.79 8.94 -6.84
N PRO A 86 -11.71 9.60 -7.32
CA PRO A 86 -11.80 10.51 -8.45
C PRO A 86 -12.47 9.82 -9.64
N MET A 87 -13.65 10.29 -10.05
CA MET A 87 -14.38 9.73 -11.19
C MET A 87 -13.55 9.92 -12.46
N GLY A 88 -12.92 8.86 -12.93
CA GLY A 88 -12.17 8.82 -14.19
C GLY A 88 -11.42 7.50 -14.32
N GLY A 89 -11.70 6.72 -15.36
CA GLY A 89 -11.00 5.45 -15.59
C GLY A 89 -9.50 5.70 -15.73
N VAL A 90 -8.72 5.32 -14.72
CA VAL A 90 -7.25 5.43 -14.77
C VAL A 90 -6.72 4.28 -15.61
N THR A 91 -6.28 4.57 -16.83
CA THR A 91 -5.53 3.60 -17.65
C THR A 91 -4.05 3.88 -17.48
N ILE A 92 -3.33 2.93 -16.88
CA ILE A 92 -1.87 2.93 -16.89
C ILE A 92 -1.43 2.49 -18.30
N GLN A 93 -0.66 3.33 -18.99
CA GLN A 93 -0.09 3.03 -20.31
C GLN A 93 1.08 2.05 -20.20
#